data_AF-A0AB34GNJ3-F1
#
_entry.id   AF-A0AB34GNJ3-F1
#
_cell.length_a   1.000
_cell.length_b   1.000
_cell.length_c   1.000
_cell.angle_alpha   90.00
_cell.angle_beta   90.00
_cell.angle_gamma   90.00
#
_symmetry.space_group_name_H-M   'P 1'
#
loop_
_entity.id
_entity.type
_entity.pdbx_description
1 polymer ?
#
loop_
_entity_poly.entity_id
_entity_poly.type
_entity_poly.pdbx_seq_one_letter_code
_entity_poly.pdbx_strand_id
1 'polypeptide(L)'
;MPVAVMAESSFSFRKLLDQCENQELEVTIRLVGSRLASGRAGLQDATRRRAFALVSQAYTSIIADDFAAFVGLPVEEAVKGILEQGWQADSTTRMVMPKKPEPAPVPPIPNEQQLARLTDYVAFLEN
;
A
#
# COMPACT_ATOMS: atom_id res chain seq x y z
N MET A 1 -14.98 -55.29 46.56
CA MET A 1 -14.88 -54.87 45.14
C MET A 1 -15.49 -53.49 45.06
N PRO A 2 -14.73 -52.38 44.91
CA PRO A 2 -15.33 -51.07 44.82
C PRO A 2 -15.70 -50.80 43.36
N VAL A 3 -16.99 -51.00 43.06
CA VAL A 3 -17.66 -50.40 41.91
C VAL A 3 -18.00 -48.97 42.32
N ALA A 4 -17.34 -47.98 41.71
CA ALA A 4 -17.82 -46.61 41.46
C ALA A 4 -16.66 -45.60 41.33
N VAL A 5 -15.89 -45.67 40.23
CA VAL A 5 -15.20 -44.49 39.64
C VAL A 5 -15.16 -44.70 38.13
N MET A 6 -16.32 -44.85 37.48
CA MET A 6 -16.38 -45.02 36.00
C MET A 6 -17.45 -44.15 35.32
N ALA A 7 -18.28 -43.43 36.08
CA ALA A 7 -19.35 -42.60 35.51
C ALA A 7 -18.98 -41.11 35.35
N GLU A 8 -18.02 -40.60 36.14
CA GLU A 8 -17.59 -39.19 36.07
C GLU A 8 -16.57 -38.94 34.94
N SER A 9 -15.79 -39.96 34.55
CA SER A 9 -14.76 -39.87 33.50
C SER A 9 -15.35 -39.69 32.09
N SER A 10 -16.56 -40.20 31.84
CA SER A 10 -17.23 -40.10 30.54
C SER A 10 -17.82 -38.70 30.30
N PHE A 11 -18.24 -38.04 31.38
CA PHE A 11 -18.77 -36.67 31.34
C PHE A 11 -17.63 -35.64 31.27
N SER A 12 -16.50 -35.90 31.94
CA SER A 12 -15.31 -35.05 31.87
C SER A 12 -14.58 -35.14 30.53
N PHE A 13 -14.49 -36.32 29.92
CA PHE A 13 -13.86 -36.49 28.61
C PHE A 13 -14.61 -35.78 27.48
N ARG A 14 -15.96 -35.81 27.51
CA ARG A 14 -16.80 -35.03 26.57
C ARG A 14 -16.60 -33.53 26.74
N LYS A 15 -16.45 -33.04 27.97
CA LYS A 15 -16.19 -31.62 28.26
C LYS A 15 -14.78 -31.19 27.84
N LEU A 16 -13.79 -32.07 27.99
CA LEU A 16 -12.43 -31.85 27.51
C LEU A 16 -12.33 -31.88 25.97
N LEU A 17 -13.08 -32.77 25.32
CA LEU A 17 -13.21 -32.79 23.86
C LEU A 17 -13.87 -31.50 23.35
N ASP A 18 -14.96 -31.07 23.97
CA ASP A 18 -15.65 -29.82 23.63
C ASP A 18 -14.77 -28.58 23.91
N GLN A 19 -13.95 -28.61 24.97
CA GLN A 19 -12.93 -27.59 25.23
C GLN A 19 -11.82 -27.62 24.17
N CYS A 20 -11.37 -28.80 23.74
CA CYS A 20 -10.36 -28.95 22.69
C CYS A 20 -10.88 -28.41 21.35
N GLU A 21 -12.12 -28.75 20.97
CA GLU A 21 -12.77 -28.30 19.74
C GLU A 21 -12.97 -26.77 19.73
N ASN A 22 -13.46 -26.20 20.84
CA ASN A 22 -13.59 -24.75 20.98
C ASN A 22 -12.22 -24.03 20.98
N GLN A 23 -11.20 -24.63 21.58
CA GLN A 23 -9.85 -24.06 21.63
C GLN A 23 -9.15 -24.11 20.26
N GLU A 24 -9.36 -25.17 19.48
CA GLU A 24 -8.89 -25.26 18.09
C GLU A 24 -9.58 -24.23 17.18
N LEU A 25 -10.87 -23.97 17.40
CA LEU A 25 -11.61 -22.93 16.67
C LEU A 25 -11.08 -21.53 17.00
N GLU A 26 -10.78 -21.21 18.26
CA GLU A 26 -10.17 -19.92 18.63
C GLU A 26 -8.77 -19.75 18.04
N VAL A 27 -7.93 -20.80 18.07
CA VAL A 27 -6.59 -20.78 17.49
C VAL A 27 -6.66 -20.62 15.97
N THR A 28 -7.60 -21.29 15.31
CA THR A 28 -7.82 -21.18 13.87
C THR A 28 -8.31 -19.77 13.49
N ILE A 29 -9.26 -19.20 14.22
CA ILE A 29 -9.74 -17.83 14.01
C ILE A 29 -8.60 -16.82 14.23
N ARG A 30 -7.75 -17.02 15.25
CA ARG A 30 -6.56 -16.19 15.49
C ARG A 30 -5.51 -16.32 14.39
N LEU A 31 -5.25 -17.52 13.89
CA LEU A 31 -4.29 -17.79 12.80
C LEU A 31 -4.79 -17.32 11.44
N VAL A 32 -6.10 -17.40 11.19
CA VAL A 32 -6.73 -16.83 9.99
C VAL A 32 -6.76 -15.30 10.10
N GLY A 33 -7.08 -14.76 11.28
CA GLY A 33 -7.03 -13.34 11.57
C GLY A 33 -5.64 -12.73 11.40
N SER A 34 -4.58 -13.43 11.84
CA SER A 34 -3.20 -12.98 11.64
C SER A 34 -2.74 -13.08 10.18
N ARG A 35 -3.17 -14.11 9.44
CA ARG A 35 -2.95 -14.19 7.99
C ARG A 35 -3.68 -13.10 7.22
N LEU A 36 -4.94 -12.83 7.55
CA LEU A 36 -5.72 -11.73 6.95
C LEU A 36 -5.12 -10.36 7.30
N ALA A 37 -4.67 -10.16 8.54
CA ALA A 37 -4.00 -8.94 8.96
C ALA A 37 -2.68 -8.71 8.18
N SER A 38 -1.88 -9.76 8.01
CA SER A 38 -0.66 -9.72 7.19
C SER A 38 -0.96 -9.38 5.72
N GLY A 39 -1.98 -10.01 5.14
CA GLY A 39 -2.43 -9.70 3.77
C GLY A 39 -2.91 -8.25 3.62
N ARG A 40 -3.68 -7.74 4.60
CA ARG A 40 -4.15 -6.35 4.61
C ARG A 40 -3.01 -5.34 4.75
N ALA A 41 -1.97 -5.67 5.54
CA ALA A 41 -0.78 -4.82 5.67
C ALA A 41 -0.06 -4.71 4.32
N GLY A 42 0.21 -5.83 3.65
CA GLY A 42 0.86 -5.82 2.33
C GLY A 42 0.06 -5.08 1.24
N LEU A 43 -1.28 -5.19 1.27
CA LEU A 43 -2.13 -4.44 0.34
C LEU A 43 -2.12 -2.93 0.64
N GLN A 44 -2.15 -2.53 1.91
CA GLN A 44 -2.04 -1.12 2.31
C GLN A 44 -0.70 -0.53 1.87
N ASP A 45 0.40 -1.28 2.01
CA ASP A 45 1.72 -0.83 1.55
C ASP A 45 1.77 -0.64 0.03
N ALA A 46 1.17 -1.57 -0.73
CA ALA A 46 1.07 -1.46 -2.19
C ALA A 46 0.20 -0.25 -2.61
N THR A 47 -0.93 -0.04 -1.94
CA THR A 47 -1.82 1.10 -2.18
C THR A 47 -1.13 2.41 -1.85
N ARG A 48 -0.39 2.47 -0.74
CA ARG A 48 0.39 3.64 -0.33
C ARG A 48 1.41 4.00 -1.40
N ARG A 49 2.23 3.05 -1.84
CA ARG A 49 3.23 3.28 -2.91
C ARG A 49 2.59 3.81 -4.20
N ARG A 50 1.43 3.27 -4.58
CA ARG A 50 0.68 3.73 -5.76
C ARG A 50 0.12 5.14 -5.58
N ALA A 51 -0.41 5.46 -4.40
CA ALA A 51 -0.91 6.80 -4.08
C ALA A 51 0.20 7.85 -4.18
N PHE A 52 1.41 7.59 -3.66
CA PHE A 52 2.56 8.47 -3.84
C PHE A 52 2.92 8.69 -5.32
N ALA A 53 2.98 7.62 -6.11
CA ALA A 53 3.27 7.74 -7.55
C ALA A 53 2.22 8.57 -8.29
N LEU A 54 0.94 8.37 -7.96
CA LEU A 54 -0.17 9.07 -8.62
C LEU A 54 -0.20 10.56 -8.24
N VAL A 55 0.00 10.88 -6.96
CA VAL A 55 -0.01 12.27 -6.47
C VAL A 55 1.13 13.08 -7.10
N SER A 56 2.33 12.51 -7.23
CA SER A 56 3.46 13.19 -7.88
C SER A 56 3.29 13.42 -9.39
N GLN A 57 2.43 12.66 -10.04
CA GLN A 57 2.17 12.79 -11.48
C GLN A 57 1.01 13.73 -11.79
N ALA A 58 -0.06 13.67 -10.98
CA ALA A 58 -1.32 14.35 -11.26
C ALA A 58 -1.40 15.75 -10.60
N TYR A 59 -0.73 15.96 -9.47
CA TYR A 59 -0.86 17.19 -8.70
C TYR A 59 0.46 17.97 -8.67
N THR A 60 0.37 19.27 -8.96
CA THR A 60 1.45 20.25 -8.74
C THR A 60 1.43 20.80 -7.31
N SER A 61 0.27 20.75 -6.65
CA SER A 61 0.04 21.13 -5.26
C SER A 61 -1.22 20.41 -4.75
N ILE A 62 -1.21 19.91 -3.51
CA ILE A 62 -2.33 19.20 -2.88
C ILE A 62 -2.41 19.54 -1.38
N ILE A 63 -3.61 19.54 -0.81
CA ILE A 63 -3.81 19.76 0.63
C ILE A 63 -3.27 18.54 1.41
N ALA A 64 -2.57 18.77 2.51
CA ALA A 64 -1.98 17.73 3.35
C ALA A 64 -3.04 16.81 3.97
N ASP A 65 -4.22 17.35 4.30
CA ASP A 65 -5.36 16.59 4.80
C ASP A 65 -5.90 15.61 3.73
N ASP A 66 -6.05 16.06 2.48
CA ASP A 66 -6.49 15.19 1.37
C ASP A 66 -5.43 14.14 1.04
N PHE A 67 -4.16 14.51 1.08
CA PHE A 67 -3.06 13.57 0.89
C PHE A 67 -3.07 12.48 1.97
N ALA A 68 -3.23 12.87 3.24
CA ALA A 68 -3.34 11.94 4.36
C ALA A 68 -4.51 10.95 4.18
N ALA A 69 -5.65 11.42 3.66
CA ALA A 69 -6.78 10.57 3.32
C ALA A 69 -6.45 9.54 2.22
N PHE A 70 -5.62 9.90 1.22
CA PHE A 70 -5.20 8.97 0.17
C PHE A 70 -4.23 7.88 0.63
N VAL A 71 -3.33 8.18 1.56
CA VAL A 71 -2.39 7.18 2.11
C VAL A 71 -2.95 6.43 3.33
N GLY A 72 -4.07 6.88 3.91
CA GLY A 72 -4.69 6.27 5.08
C GLY A 72 -3.89 6.44 6.37
N LEU A 73 -3.05 7.48 6.43
CA LEU A 73 -2.17 7.79 7.57
C LEU A 73 -2.58 9.11 8.19
N PRO A 74 -2.27 9.34 9.48
CA PRO A 74 -2.42 10.66 10.06
C PRO A 74 -1.53 11.67 9.32
N VAL A 75 -1.98 12.92 9.26
CA VAL A 75 -1.32 14.00 8.51
C VAL A 75 0.16 14.13 8.86
N GLU A 76 0.51 13.94 10.13
CA GLU A 76 1.89 14.01 10.64
C GLU A 76 2.81 12.95 10.03
N GLU A 77 2.32 11.71 9.90
CA GLU A 77 3.08 10.60 9.31
C GLU A 77 3.14 10.73 7.79
N ALA A 78 2.07 11.24 7.19
CA ALA A 78 2.02 11.52 5.76
C ALA A 78 3.08 12.57 5.38
N VAL A 79 3.16 13.67 6.13
CA VAL A 79 4.15 14.76 5.91
C VAL A 79 5.58 14.28 6.13
N LYS A 80 5.83 13.41 7.11
CA LYS A 80 7.16 12.78 7.29
C LYS A 80 7.56 11.96 6.06
N GLY A 81 6.66 11.13 5.52
CA GLY A 81 6.94 10.34 4.32
C GLY A 81 7.15 11.19 3.05
N ILE A 82 6.50 12.35 2.97
CA ILE A 82 6.69 13.36 1.91
C ILE A 82 8.09 14.00 2.01
N LEU A 83 8.51 14.39 3.22
CA LEU A 83 9.83 14.97 3.48
C LEU A 83 10.95 13.98 3.14
N GLU A 84 10.78 12.70 3.47
CA GLU A 84 11.72 11.62 3.11
C GLU A 84 11.84 11.44 1.58
N GLN A 85 10.76 11.68 0.84
CA GLN A 85 10.73 11.66 -0.63
C GLN A 85 11.32 12.94 -1.25
N GLY A 86 11.74 13.93 -0.45
CA GLY A 86 12.27 15.21 -0.92
C GLY A 86 11.21 16.14 -1.51
N TRP A 87 9.95 15.95 -1.15
CA TRP A 87 8.85 16.85 -1.51
C TRP A 87 8.78 18.01 -0.50
N GLN A 88 8.23 19.15 -0.94
CA GLN A 88 8.08 20.31 -0.06
C GLN A 88 6.72 20.26 0.63
N ALA A 89 6.70 20.51 1.94
CA ALA A 89 5.47 20.61 2.72
C ALA A 89 5.45 21.96 3.44
N ASP A 90 4.51 22.82 3.04
CA ASP A 90 4.29 24.10 3.70
C ASP A 90 3.34 23.90 4.88
N SER A 91 3.89 23.99 6.09
CA SER A 91 3.13 23.88 7.34
C SER A 91 2.15 25.04 7.55
N THR A 92 2.44 26.22 6.96
CA THR A 92 1.63 27.43 7.11
C THR A 92 0.35 27.40 6.28
N THR A 93 0.38 26.74 5.12
CA THR A 93 -0.75 26.65 4.19
C THR A 93 -1.38 25.25 4.18
N ARG A 94 -0.80 24.29 4.93
CA ARG A 94 -1.13 22.86 4.87
C ARG A 94 -1.03 22.28 3.45
N MET A 95 -0.18 22.85 2.60
CA MET A 95 0.00 22.38 1.23
C MET A 95 1.23 21.49 1.10
N VAL A 96 1.12 20.47 0.28
CA VAL A 96 2.22 19.60 -0.13
C VAL A 96 2.47 19.86 -1.61
N MET A 97 3.72 20.12 -1.97
CA MET A 97 4.18 20.24 -3.35
C MET A 97 5.01 19.00 -3.70
N PRO A 98 4.40 18.02 -4.39
CA PRO A 98 5.11 16.86 -4.86
C PRO A 98 6.20 17.25 -5.85
N LYS A 99 7.41 16.73 -5.65
CA LYS A 99 8.45 16.85 -6.66
C LYS A 99 8.22 15.74 -7.68
N LYS A 100 7.79 16.12 -8.88
CA LYS A 100 7.60 15.18 -9.99
C LYS A 100 8.91 14.40 -10.21
N PRO A 101 8.89 13.06 -10.24
CA PRO A 101 10.06 12.31 -10.65
C PRO A 101 10.43 12.79 -12.06
N GLU A 102 11.68 13.21 -12.23
CA GLU A 102 12.18 13.71 -13.50
C GLU A 102 11.84 12.68 -14.59
N PRO A 103 11.15 13.09 -15.67
CA PRO A 103 10.84 12.16 -16.74
C PRO A 103 12.14 11.50 -17.19
N ALA A 104 12.10 10.16 -17.35
CA ALA A 104 13.26 9.41 -17.81
C ALA A 104 13.94 10.18 -18.94
N PRO A 105 15.27 10.38 -18.89
CA PRO A 105 15.98 11.16 -19.89
C PRO A 105 15.55 10.65 -21.25
N VAL A 106 14.83 11.49 -22.00
CA VAL A 106 14.49 11.17 -23.37
C VAL A 106 15.85 10.91 -24.00
N PRO A 107 16.15 9.67 -24.46
CA PRO A 107 17.46 9.39 -25.02
C PRO A 107 17.69 10.48 -26.07
N PRO A 108 18.76 11.29 -25.94
CA PRO A 108 18.96 12.42 -26.82
C PRO A 108 19.02 11.82 -28.20
N ILE A 109 17.96 12.06 -28.99
CA ILE A 109 17.96 11.63 -30.38
C ILE A 109 19.18 12.36 -30.95
N PRO A 110 20.22 11.65 -31.40
CA PRO A 110 21.38 12.30 -31.96
C PRO A 110 20.90 13.25 -33.05
N ASN A 111 21.40 14.48 -33.04
CA ASN A 111 20.90 15.60 -33.85
C ASN A 111 20.66 15.21 -35.33
N GLU A 112 21.49 14.30 -35.86
CA GLU A 112 21.34 13.72 -37.20
C GLU A 112 20.04 12.93 -37.42
N GLN A 113 19.61 12.12 -36.44
CA GLN A 113 18.33 11.41 -36.49
C GLN A 113 17.14 12.37 -36.37
N GLN A 114 17.30 13.52 -35.69
CA GLN A 114 16.27 14.57 -35.67
C GLN A 114 16.16 15.23 -37.05
N LEU A 115 17.29 15.56 -37.68
CA LEU A 115 17.33 16.14 -39.04
C LEU A 115 16.76 15.19 -40.09
N ALA A 116 17.09 13.89 -40.02
CA ALA A 116 16.52 12.88 -40.90
C ALA A 116 14.98 12.83 -40.77
N ARG A 117 14.46 12.78 -39.54
CA ARG A 117 13.00 12.81 -39.29
C ARG A 117 12.34 14.09 -39.76
N LEU A 118 12.96 15.26 -39.54
CA LEU A 118 12.44 16.54 -40.03
C LEU A 118 12.40 16.58 -41.56
N THR A 119 13.40 16.00 -42.21
CA THR A 119 13.45 15.90 -43.68
C THR A 119 12.33 14.99 -44.20
N ASP A 120 12.12 13.84 -43.57
CA ASP A 120 11.01 12.93 -43.90
C ASP A 120 9.64 13.59 -43.68
N TYR A 121 9.47 14.37 -42.60
CA TYR A 121 8.22 15.11 -42.35
C TYR A 121 7.97 16.20 -43.40
N VAL A 122 8.98 16.98 -43.79
CA VAL A 122 8.83 17.99 -44.84
C VAL A 122 8.48 17.32 -46.18
N ALA A 123 9.21 16.25 -46.55
CA ALA A 123 8.91 15.49 -47.76
C ALA A 123 7.50 14.86 -47.77
N PHE A 124 6.99 14.44 -46.61
CA PHE A 124 5.61 13.96 -46.47
C PHE A 124 4.57 15.07 -46.64
N LEU A 125 4.86 16.30 -46.21
CA LEU A 125 3.93 17.43 -46.32
C LEU A 125 3.97 18.11 -47.69
N GLU A 126 5.05 17.94 -48.45
CA GLU A 126 5.23 18.52 -49.79
C GLU A 126 4.63 17.67 -50.94
N ASN A 127 4.15 16.46 -50.66
CA ASN A 127 3.41 15.58 -51.59
C ASN A 127 1.93 15.48 -51.20
#